data_AF-A0A1G9VRU8-F1
#
_entry.id   AF-A0A1G9VRU8-F1
#
_cell.length_a   1.000
_cell.length_b   1.000
_cell.length_c   1.000
_cell.angle_alpha   90.00
_cell.angle_beta   90.00
_cell.angle_gamma   90.00
#
_symmetry.space_group_name_H-M   'P 1'
#
loop_
_entity.id
_entity.type
_entity.pdbx_description
1 polymer ?
#
loop_
_entity_poly.entity_id
_entity_poly.type
_entity_poly.pdbx_seq_one_letter_code
_entity_poly.pdbx_strand_id
1 'polypeptide(L)'
;MDDELLTIGAFAARARLSAKALRLYDRLGLLAPAHVDELSGYRYYRSDQIERARLVALLRQLDMPLARIAEIVEAPDGATAADRLAAYWADVEARVAGQRTLAEYLRGRLSGRSSEMYGKFVVETVDVPEQVLITEIRHVLAGELPAWIGASLGRLEEAAKACGGITAPPFVVYHSDVSMESDGPAESCVPVADEAAARAWVERQGRTRETKVRVEPAQRLAYTRITKAQVAHPQILAAFEAVEEWIPHQGLWQAGPCREVYFADWDAAGAEDPVCDVAFPVR
;
A
#
# COMPACT_ATOMS: atom_id res chain seq x y z
N MET A 1 -47.38 -16.57 -0.69
CA MET A 1 -46.80 -16.64 -2.03
C MET A 1 -46.06 -17.96 -2.09
N ASP A 2 -46.39 -18.80 -3.07
CA ASP A 2 -46.11 -20.25 -3.04
C ASP A 2 -44.65 -20.61 -2.74
N ASP A 3 -44.49 -21.43 -1.70
CA ASP A 3 -43.26 -22.09 -1.29
C ASP A 3 -42.98 -23.28 -2.23
N GLU A 4 -43.03 -23.03 -3.55
CA GLU A 4 -42.86 -24.05 -4.57
C GLU A 4 -41.39 -24.51 -4.58
N LEU A 5 -41.18 -25.73 -4.10
CA LEU A 5 -39.89 -26.40 -4.15
C LEU A 5 -39.61 -26.91 -5.56
N LEU A 6 -38.60 -26.34 -6.21
CA LEU A 6 -38.12 -26.69 -7.53
C LEU A 6 -36.98 -27.69 -7.44
N THR A 7 -37.03 -28.73 -8.28
CA THR A 7 -35.86 -29.60 -8.49
C THR A 7 -34.69 -28.78 -9.03
N ILE A 8 -33.45 -29.24 -8.78
CA ILE A 8 -32.24 -28.56 -9.27
C ILE A 8 -32.27 -28.26 -10.79
N GLY A 9 -32.88 -29.13 -11.61
CA GLY A 9 -33.01 -28.92 -13.05
C GLY A 9 -34.01 -27.81 -13.40
N ALA A 10 -35.18 -27.81 -12.76
CA ALA A 10 -36.20 -26.78 -12.95
C ALA A 10 -35.74 -25.40 -12.43
N PHE A 11 -34.99 -25.38 -11.33
CA PHE A 11 -34.36 -24.18 -10.80
C PHE A 11 -33.25 -23.67 -11.72
N ALA A 12 -32.36 -24.56 -12.18
CA ALA A 12 -31.28 -24.25 -13.13
C ALA A 12 -31.80 -23.58 -14.40
N ALA A 13 -32.86 -24.12 -15.00
CA ALA A 13 -33.48 -23.55 -16.18
C ALA A 13 -34.00 -22.12 -15.95
N ARG A 14 -34.70 -21.88 -14.82
CA ARG A 14 -35.23 -20.55 -14.47
C ARG A 14 -34.13 -19.55 -14.11
N ALA A 15 -33.09 -19.99 -13.41
CA ALA A 15 -31.92 -19.18 -13.07
C ALA A 15 -30.97 -18.97 -14.26
N ARG A 16 -31.15 -19.68 -15.38
CA ARG A 16 -30.23 -19.75 -16.53
C ARG A 16 -28.83 -20.18 -16.13
N LEU A 17 -28.75 -21.16 -15.23
CA LEU A 17 -27.52 -21.73 -14.72
C LEU A 17 -27.46 -23.23 -15.02
N SER A 18 -26.27 -23.82 -14.92
CA SER A 18 -26.15 -25.27 -14.95
C SER A 18 -26.41 -25.86 -13.56
N ALA A 19 -26.95 -27.07 -13.49
CA ALA A 19 -27.05 -27.81 -12.23
C ALA A 19 -25.67 -28.04 -11.58
N LYS A 20 -24.58 -28.04 -12.36
CA LYS A 20 -23.20 -28.08 -11.86
C LYS A 20 -22.83 -26.79 -11.11
N ALA A 21 -23.22 -25.62 -11.63
CA ALA A 21 -23.00 -24.34 -10.97
C ALA A 21 -23.76 -24.26 -9.64
N LEU A 22 -25.01 -24.72 -9.59
CA LEU A 22 -25.79 -24.74 -8.35
C LEU A 22 -25.19 -25.65 -7.27
N ARG A 23 -24.71 -26.85 -7.65
CA ARG A 23 -23.96 -27.73 -6.72
C ARG A 23 -22.65 -27.10 -6.25
N LEU A 24 -22.02 -26.30 -7.10
CA LEU A 24 -20.82 -25.55 -6.71
C LEU A 24 -21.19 -24.45 -5.70
N TYR A 25 -22.26 -23.70 -5.93
CA TYR A 25 -22.69 -22.62 -5.03
C TYR A 25 -23.15 -23.15 -3.68
N ASP A 26 -23.84 -24.29 -3.64
CA ASP A 26 -24.18 -25.01 -2.42
C ASP A 26 -22.93 -25.39 -1.62
N ARG A 27 -21.97 -26.08 -2.24
CA ARG A 27 -20.71 -26.48 -1.58
C ARG A 27 -19.90 -25.31 -1.03
N LEU A 28 -20.06 -24.13 -1.61
CA LEU A 28 -19.35 -22.91 -1.22
C LEU A 28 -20.16 -22.03 -0.27
N GLY A 29 -21.36 -22.47 0.17
CA GLY A 29 -22.24 -21.69 1.05
C GLY A 29 -22.91 -20.49 0.36
N LEU A 30 -22.68 -20.26 -0.92
CA LEU A 30 -23.22 -19.11 -1.66
C LEU A 30 -24.73 -19.25 -1.91
N LEU A 31 -25.20 -20.48 -2.09
CA LEU A 31 -26.61 -20.80 -2.33
C LEU A 31 -26.94 -22.22 -1.85
N ALA A 32 -27.32 -22.34 -0.58
CA ALA A 32 -27.80 -23.60 -0.03
C ALA A 32 -29.18 -23.97 -0.62
N PRO A 33 -29.45 -25.26 -0.90
CA PRO A 33 -30.79 -25.72 -1.22
C PRO A 33 -31.74 -25.46 -0.04
N ALA A 34 -33.02 -25.22 -0.33
CA ALA A 34 -34.05 -25.09 0.68
C ALA A 34 -34.33 -26.43 1.39
N HIS A 35 -34.19 -27.54 0.67
CA HIS A 35 -34.34 -28.88 1.21
C HIS A 35 -33.42 -29.86 0.48
N VAL A 36 -32.87 -30.82 1.23
CA VAL A 36 -32.15 -31.98 0.68
C VAL A 36 -32.85 -33.22 1.18
N ASP A 37 -33.30 -34.06 0.25
CA ASP A 37 -33.91 -35.34 0.56
C ASP A 37 -32.87 -36.30 1.13
N GLU A 38 -33.11 -36.82 2.34
CA GLU A 38 -32.12 -37.59 3.10
C GLU A 38 -31.84 -38.99 2.51
N LEU A 39 -32.80 -39.56 1.76
CA LEU A 39 -32.71 -40.91 1.20
C LEU A 39 -31.99 -40.92 -0.15
N SER A 40 -32.27 -39.91 -0.99
CA SER A 40 -31.82 -39.83 -2.38
C SER A 40 -30.74 -38.77 -2.62
N GLY A 41 -30.55 -37.84 -1.68
CA GLY A 41 -29.63 -36.70 -1.81
C GLY A 41 -30.10 -35.64 -2.81
N TYR A 42 -31.36 -35.69 -3.24
CA TYR A 42 -31.92 -34.72 -4.18
C TYR A 42 -32.06 -33.34 -3.53
N ARG A 43 -31.69 -32.30 -4.29
CA ARG A 43 -31.73 -30.90 -3.86
C ARG A 43 -32.94 -30.19 -4.43
N TYR A 44 -33.62 -29.48 -3.55
CA TYR A 44 -34.78 -28.65 -3.86
C TYR A 44 -34.50 -27.20 -3.46
N TYR A 45 -34.94 -26.27 -4.31
CA TYR A 45 -34.73 -24.84 -4.15
C TYR A 45 -36.07 -24.12 -4.23
N ARG A 46 -36.25 -23.06 -3.46
CA ARG A 46 -37.43 -22.20 -3.57
C ARG A 46 -37.30 -21.25 -4.76
N SER A 47 -38.44 -20.79 -5.28
CA SER A 47 -38.49 -19.80 -6.37
C SER A 47 -37.85 -18.45 -6.00
N ASP A 48 -37.94 -18.03 -4.73
CA ASP A 48 -37.34 -16.81 -4.19
C ASP A 48 -35.79 -16.81 -4.24
N GLN A 49 -35.17 -18.00 -4.27
CA GLN A 49 -33.72 -18.15 -4.35
C GLN A 49 -33.14 -17.85 -5.74
N ILE A 50 -33.98 -17.68 -6.76
CA ILE A 50 -33.55 -17.46 -8.16
C ILE A 50 -32.73 -16.17 -8.29
N GLU A 51 -33.16 -15.07 -7.67
CA GLU A 51 -32.46 -13.79 -7.78
C GLU A 51 -31.09 -13.84 -7.09
N ARG A 52 -30.99 -14.54 -5.95
CA ARG A 52 -29.70 -14.82 -5.30
C ARG A 52 -28.77 -15.63 -6.21
N ALA A 53 -29.28 -16.67 -6.88
CA ALA A 53 -28.49 -17.48 -7.80
C ALA A 53 -27.95 -16.68 -8.99
N ARG A 54 -28.79 -15.80 -9.56
CA ARG A 54 -28.41 -14.89 -10.64
C ARG A 54 -27.37 -13.87 -10.19
N LEU A 55 -27.56 -13.28 -9.00
CA LEU A 55 -26.60 -12.36 -8.41
C LEU A 55 -25.22 -13.00 -8.24
N VAL A 56 -25.15 -14.20 -7.66
CA VAL A 56 -23.88 -14.96 -7.54
C VAL A 56 -23.22 -15.13 -8.91
N ALA A 57 -24.00 -15.45 -9.95
CA ALA A 57 -23.47 -15.63 -11.30
C ALA A 57 -22.94 -14.34 -11.92
N LEU A 58 -23.59 -13.19 -11.71
CA LEU A 58 -23.13 -11.89 -12.18
C LEU A 58 -21.86 -11.44 -11.45
N LEU A 59 -21.80 -11.60 -10.12
CA LEU A 59 -20.61 -11.26 -9.33
C LEU A 59 -19.40 -12.10 -9.75
N ARG A 60 -19.62 -13.38 -10.11
CA ARG A 60 -18.55 -14.22 -10.67
C ARG A 60 -18.03 -13.75 -12.02
N GLN A 61 -18.82 -13.04 -12.82
CA GLN A 61 -18.35 -12.47 -14.09
C GLN A 61 -17.43 -11.26 -13.88
N LEU A 62 -17.42 -10.67 -12.69
CA LEU A 62 -16.46 -9.64 -12.28
C LEU A 62 -15.14 -10.23 -11.76
N ASP A 63 -14.90 -11.54 -11.95
CA ASP A 63 -13.79 -12.29 -11.37
C ASP A 63 -13.68 -12.14 -9.83
N MET A 64 -14.82 -11.87 -9.17
CA MET A 64 -14.87 -11.65 -7.74
C MET A 64 -14.57 -12.96 -6.97
N PRO A 65 -13.64 -12.94 -5.99
CA PRO A 65 -13.38 -14.09 -5.14
C PRO A 65 -14.63 -14.54 -4.39
N LEU A 66 -14.80 -15.85 -4.25
CA LEU A 66 -16.02 -16.45 -3.68
C LEU A 66 -16.31 -15.98 -2.26
N ALA A 67 -15.28 -15.73 -1.45
CA ALA A 67 -15.43 -15.16 -0.10
C ALA A 67 -16.11 -13.78 -0.14
N ARG A 68 -15.73 -12.91 -1.08
CA ARG A 68 -16.35 -11.58 -1.26
C ARG A 68 -17.77 -11.67 -1.80
N ILE A 69 -18.03 -12.65 -2.67
CA ILE A 69 -19.40 -12.93 -3.14
C ILE A 69 -20.30 -13.32 -1.97
N ALA A 70 -19.81 -14.17 -1.05
CA ALA A 70 -20.54 -14.56 0.15
C ALA A 70 -20.94 -13.35 0.99
N GLU A 71 -20.00 -12.42 1.24
CA GLU A 71 -20.27 -11.18 1.95
C GLU A 71 -21.38 -10.34 1.28
N ILE A 72 -21.41 -10.27 -0.05
CA ILE A 72 -22.46 -9.49 -0.75
C ILE A 72 -23.83 -10.17 -0.63
N VAL A 73 -23.91 -11.49 -0.79
CA VAL A 73 -25.20 -12.21 -0.75
C VAL A 73 -25.75 -12.41 0.66
N GLU A 74 -24.91 -12.25 1.68
CA GLU A 74 -25.27 -12.26 3.10
C GLU A 74 -25.50 -10.85 3.68
N ALA A 75 -25.40 -9.81 2.85
CA ALA A 75 -25.71 -8.46 3.28
C ALA A 75 -27.17 -8.35 3.80
N PRO A 76 -27.42 -7.56 4.85
CA PRO A 76 -28.74 -7.45 5.47
C PRO A 76 -29.81 -6.86 4.53
N ASP A 77 -29.38 -6.03 3.57
CA ASP A 77 -30.24 -5.38 2.60
C ASP A 77 -29.48 -5.07 1.30
N GLY A 78 -30.21 -4.64 0.27
CA GLY A 78 -29.66 -4.31 -1.03
C GLY A 78 -28.74 -3.09 -1.04
N ALA A 79 -28.92 -2.13 -0.12
CA ALA A 79 -28.05 -0.96 -0.03
C ALA A 79 -26.66 -1.38 0.47
N THR A 80 -26.60 -2.16 1.55
CA THR A 80 -25.36 -2.72 2.10
C THR A 80 -24.65 -3.61 1.08
N ALA A 81 -25.41 -4.41 0.30
CA ALA A 81 -24.84 -5.21 -0.79
C ALA A 81 -24.22 -4.34 -1.89
N ALA A 82 -24.88 -3.25 -2.27
CA ALA A 82 -24.40 -2.31 -3.27
C ALA A 82 -23.13 -1.57 -2.78
N ASP A 83 -23.09 -1.14 -1.52
CA ASP A 83 -21.91 -0.50 -0.92
C ASP A 83 -20.71 -1.45 -0.89
N ARG A 84 -20.91 -2.73 -0.52
CA ARG A 84 -19.85 -3.76 -0.56
C ARG A 84 -19.33 -4.01 -1.97
N LEU A 85 -20.22 -4.02 -2.97
CA LEU A 85 -19.85 -4.14 -4.37
C LEU A 85 -19.03 -2.91 -4.84
N ALA A 86 -19.48 -1.71 -4.50
CA ALA A 86 -18.79 -0.46 -4.85
C ALA A 86 -17.39 -0.40 -4.23
N ALA A 87 -17.26 -0.75 -2.94
CA ALA A 87 -15.97 -0.84 -2.26
C ALA A 87 -15.03 -1.84 -2.94
N TYR A 88 -15.51 -3.04 -3.26
CA TYR A 88 -14.72 -4.02 -4.00
C TYR A 88 -14.28 -3.50 -5.37
N TRP A 89 -15.18 -2.83 -6.11
CA TRP A 89 -14.84 -2.31 -7.43
C TRP A 89 -13.81 -1.19 -7.35
N ALA A 90 -13.92 -0.29 -6.36
CA ALA A 90 -12.91 0.73 -6.09
C ALA A 90 -11.52 0.10 -5.81
N ASP A 91 -11.46 -0.98 -5.02
CA ASP A 91 -10.21 -1.72 -4.78
C ASP A 91 -9.64 -2.33 -6.07
N VAL A 92 -10.50 -2.87 -6.94
CA VAL A 92 -10.10 -3.40 -8.26
C VAL A 92 -9.54 -2.28 -9.14
N GLU A 93 -10.22 -1.14 -9.22
CA GLU A 93 -9.78 0.02 -10.00
C GLU A 93 -8.43 0.55 -9.51
N ALA A 94 -8.25 0.68 -8.20
CA ALA A 94 -6.98 1.08 -7.60
C ALA A 94 -5.85 0.10 -7.94
N ARG A 95 -6.10 -1.21 -7.83
CA ARG A 95 -5.12 -2.25 -8.19
C ARG A 95 -4.77 -2.22 -9.68
N VAL A 96 -5.76 -2.07 -10.57
CA VAL A 96 -5.54 -1.99 -12.01
C VAL A 96 -4.75 -0.73 -12.38
N ALA A 97 -5.03 0.41 -11.74
CA ALA A 97 -4.26 1.64 -11.92
C ALA A 97 -2.78 1.42 -11.53
N GLY A 98 -2.51 0.82 -10.36
CA GLY A 98 -1.15 0.48 -9.94
C GLY A 98 -0.44 -0.48 -10.90
N GLN A 99 -1.13 -1.54 -11.35
CA GLN A 99 -0.59 -2.49 -12.33
C GLN A 99 -0.28 -1.83 -13.67
N ARG A 100 -1.12 -0.88 -14.13
CA ARG A 100 -0.88 -0.11 -15.35
C ARG A 100 0.38 0.75 -15.23
N THR A 101 0.54 1.47 -14.13
CA THR A 101 1.76 2.25 -13.84
C THR A 101 3.01 1.37 -13.85
N LEU A 102 2.95 0.18 -13.24
CA LEU A 102 4.06 -0.78 -13.27
C LEU A 102 4.37 -1.31 -14.67
N ALA A 103 3.34 -1.66 -15.45
CA ALA A 103 3.54 -2.11 -16.82
C ALA A 103 4.17 -1.01 -17.70
N GLU A 104 3.78 0.24 -17.51
CA GLU A 104 4.38 1.39 -18.21
C GLU A 104 5.83 1.61 -17.80
N TYR A 105 6.13 1.60 -16.49
CA TYR A 105 7.49 1.64 -15.96
C TYR A 105 8.39 0.57 -16.58
N LEU A 106 7.95 -0.70 -16.52
CA LEU A 106 8.70 -1.84 -17.05
C LEU A 106 8.89 -1.71 -18.56
N ARG A 107 7.89 -1.25 -19.32
CA ARG A 107 8.02 -1.00 -20.75
C ARG A 107 9.06 0.09 -21.04
N GLY A 108 9.08 1.17 -20.26
CA GLY A 108 10.09 2.22 -20.35
C GLY A 108 11.49 1.67 -20.13
N ARG A 109 11.70 1.01 -18.99
CA ARG A 109 12.98 0.39 -18.60
C ARG A 109 13.46 -0.65 -19.61
N LEU A 110 12.63 -1.59 -20.03
CA LEU A 110 13.01 -2.64 -20.99
C LEU A 110 13.26 -2.10 -22.40
N SER A 111 12.68 -0.95 -22.76
CA SER A 111 12.94 -0.30 -24.06
C SER A 111 14.15 0.65 -24.03
N GLY A 112 14.86 0.77 -22.89
CA GLY A 112 15.97 1.71 -22.73
C GLY A 112 15.54 3.18 -22.64
N ARG A 113 14.25 3.45 -22.40
CA ARG A 113 13.65 4.80 -22.32
C ARG A 113 13.25 5.19 -20.89
N SER A 114 13.78 4.55 -19.85
CA SER A 114 13.40 4.83 -18.45
C SER A 114 13.58 6.31 -18.09
N SER A 115 14.68 6.93 -18.54
CA SER A 115 14.99 8.35 -18.29
C SER A 115 14.03 9.33 -18.99
N GLU A 116 13.39 8.93 -20.10
CA GLU A 116 12.47 9.80 -20.86
C GLU A 116 11.03 9.78 -20.31
N MET A 117 10.64 8.69 -19.62
CA MET A 117 9.23 8.42 -19.30
C MET A 117 8.72 9.12 -18.02
N TYR A 118 9.60 9.44 -17.07
CA TYR A 118 9.23 10.01 -15.77
C TYR A 118 9.56 11.50 -15.61
N GLY A 119 9.91 12.16 -16.72
CA GLY A 119 10.41 13.52 -16.71
C GLY A 119 11.90 13.56 -16.36
N LYS A 120 12.58 14.64 -16.77
CA LYS A 120 13.97 14.88 -16.36
C LYS A 120 13.97 15.20 -14.87
N PHE A 121 14.28 14.23 -14.03
CA PHE A 121 14.65 14.49 -12.65
C PHE A 121 15.85 15.43 -12.65
N VAL A 122 15.71 16.55 -11.95
CA VAL A 122 16.81 17.48 -11.73
C VAL A 122 17.48 17.04 -10.44
N VAL A 123 18.70 16.50 -10.57
CA VAL A 123 19.49 16.07 -9.43
C VAL A 123 20.43 17.22 -9.03
N GLU A 124 20.36 17.59 -7.76
CA GLU A 124 21.16 18.64 -7.14
C GLU A 124 21.90 18.09 -5.92
N THR A 125 22.82 18.89 -5.36
CA THR A 125 23.48 18.56 -4.09
C THR A 125 23.18 19.58 -3.01
N VAL A 126 23.07 19.11 -1.77
CA VAL A 126 22.90 19.94 -0.58
C VAL A 126 23.83 19.48 0.54
N ASP A 127 24.44 20.44 1.25
CA ASP A 127 25.19 20.17 2.47
C ASP A 127 24.25 20.25 3.67
N VAL A 128 24.17 19.15 4.42
CA VAL A 128 23.35 19.02 5.63
C VAL A 128 24.27 19.13 6.85
N PRO A 129 23.98 20.01 7.81
CA PRO A 129 24.78 20.14 9.03
C PRO A 129 24.64 18.89 9.92
N GLU A 130 25.50 18.80 10.94
CA GLU A 130 25.33 17.81 11.99
C GLU A 130 23.98 17.99 12.67
N GLN A 131 23.28 16.89 12.94
CA GLN A 131 21.94 16.89 13.51
C GLN A 131 21.74 15.76 14.51
N VAL A 132 20.95 16.04 15.54
CA VAL A 132 20.53 15.04 16.54
C VAL A 132 19.21 14.45 16.09
N LEU A 133 19.14 13.13 16.01
CA LEU A 133 17.98 12.39 15.52
C LEU A 133 17.39 11.52 16.63
N ILE A 134 16.06 11.48 16.70
CA ILE A 134 15.35 10.35 17.32
C ILE A 134 14.95 9.42 16.18
N THR A 135 15.27 8.13 16.31
CA THR A 135 15.06 7.16 15.24
C THR A 135 14.28 5.94 15.68
N GLU A 136 13.46 5.38 14.80
CA GLU A 136 12.74 4.12 14.98
C GLU A 136 13.05 3.22 13.77
N ILE A 137 13.69 2.06 14.00
CA ILE A 137 14.04 1.10 12.94
C ILE A 137 13.09 -0.09 12.97
N ARG A 138 12.72 -0.59 11.78
CA ARG A 138 11.87 -1.76 11.66
C ARG A 138 12.12 -2.52 10.35
N HIS A 139 12.01 -3.84 10.44
CA HIS A 139 11.85 -4.69 9.25
C HIS A 139 10.37 -4.68 8.83
N VAL A 140 10.10 -4.25 7.59
CA VAL A 140 8.75 -4.10 7.02
C VAL A 140 8.78 -4.46 5.54
N LEU A 141 7.72 -5.07 5.02
CA LEU A 141 7.56 -5.27 3.58
C LEU A 141 6.96 -4.03 2.92
N ALA A 142 7.16 -3.89 1.61
CA ALA A 142 6.67 -2.72 0.84
C ALA A 142 5.16 -2.47 0.99
N GLY A 143 4.34 -3.52 1.17
CA GLY A 143 2.90 -3.37 1.39
C GLY A 143 2.51 -2.75 2.74
N GLU A 144 3.39 -2.84 3.75
CA GLU A 144 3.18 -2.30 5.09
C GLU A 144 3.87 -0.93 5.29
N LEU A 145 4.84 -0.63 4.42
CA LEU A 145 5.74 0.50 4.53
C LEU A 145 5.00 1.84 4.63
N PRO A 146 4.02 2.21 3.76
CA PRO A 146 3.37 3.53 3.87
C PRO A 146 2.65 3.74 5.19
N ALA A 147 1.95 2.73 5.69
CA ALA A 147 1.24 2.80 6.95
C ALA A 147 2.20 2.88 8.15
N TRP A 148 3.32 2.14 8.10
CA TRP A 148 4.33 2.23 9.14
C TRP A 148 5.08 3.56 9.13
N ILE A 149 5.42 4.12 7.96
CA ILE A 149 6.09 5.44 7.85
C ILE A 149 5.23 6.50 8.54
N GLY A 150 3.96 6.64 8.14
CA GLY A 150 3.07 7.65 8.73
C GLY A 150 2.90 7.46 10.25
N ALA A 151 2.73 6.22 10.70
CA ALA A 151 2.59 5.93 12.12
C ALA A 151 3.87 6.18 12.93
N SER A 152 5.05 5.86 12.39
CA SER A 152 6.34 6.00 13.09
C SER A 152 6.80 7.45 13.11
N LEU A 153 6.73 8.17 11.98
CA LEU A 153 7.04 9.60 11.94
C LEU A 153 6.13 10.39 12.88
N GLY A 154 4.81 10.20 12.83
CA GLY A 154 3.89 10.93 13.72
C GLY A 154 4.18 10.71 15.22
N ARG A 155 4.68 9.54 15.61
CA ARG A 155 5.14 9.31 17.00
C ARG A 155 6.41 10.06 17.34
N LEU A 156 7.39 10.01 16.45
CA LEU A 156 8.69 10.66 16.66
C LEU A 156 8.54 12.19 16.62
N GLU A 157 7.65 12.72 15.80
CA GLU A 157 7.29 14.14 15.78
C GLU A 157 6.58 14.57 17.07
N GLU A 158 5.69 13.75 17.61
CA GLU A 158 5.12 13.99 18.94
C GLU A 158 6.20 13.99 20.02
N ALA A 159 7.13 13.03 19.97
CA ALA A 159 8.27 12.96 20.88
C ALA A 159 9.18 14.20 20.77
N ALA A 160 9.37 14.72 19.55
CA ALA A 160 10.20 15.89 19.28
C ALA A 160 9.73 17.13 20.05
N LYS A 161 8.42 17.26 20.35
CA LYS A 161 7.90 18.36 21.19
C LYS A 161 8.52 18.38 22.59
N ALA A 162 8.87 17.23 23.15
CA ALA A 162 9.57 17.12 24.42
C ALA A 162 11.11 17.20 24.30
N CYS A 163 11.63 17.24 23.07
CA CYS A 163 13.06 17.20 22.75
C CYS A 163 13.55 18.50 22.06
N GLY A 164 12.91 19.63 22.38
CA GLY A 164 13.27 20.95 21.85
C GLY A 164 12.66 21.28 20.47
N GLY A 165 11.77 20.44 19.96
CA GLY A 165 11.09 20.63 18.66
C GLY A 165 11.87 20.06 17.48
N ILE A 166 11.21 20.02 16.32
CA ILE A 166 11.78 19.54 15.07
C ILE A 166 12.68 20.63 14.45
N THR A 167 13.90 20.26 14.06
CA THR A 167 14.90 21.22 13.54
C THR A 167 15.10 21.17 12.03
N ALA A 168 14.71 20.07 11.38
CA ALA A 168 14.81 19.86 9.95
C ALA A 168 13.73 18.84 9.50
N PRO A 169 13.41 18.77 8.19
CA PRO A 169 12.45 17.81 7.66
C PRO A 169 12.70 16.36 8.13
N PRO A 170 11.68 15.65 8.64
CA PRO A 170 11.76 14.22 8.92
C PRO A 170 12.10 13.41 7.67
N PHE A 171 12.72 12.25 7.87
CA PHE A 171 13.12 11.40 6.75
C PHE A 171 13.11 9.91 7.11
N VAL A 172 13.07 9.06 6.10
CA VAL A 172 13.17 7.59 6.23
C VAL A 172 14.43 7.13 5.50
N VAL A 173 15.25 6.34 6.18
CA VAL A 173 16.48 5.73 5.64
C VAL A 173 16.22 4.27 5.31
N TYR A 174 16.66 3.82 4.14
CA TYR A 174 16.59 2.42 3.72
C TYR A 174 17.97 1.77 3.81
N HIS A 175 18.17 0.93 4.84
CA HIS A 175 19.46 0.26 5.07
C HIS A 175 19.67 -0.94 4.16
N SER A 176 18.58 -1.49 3.62
CA SER A 176 18.55 -2.50 2.56
C SER A 176 17.22 -2.42 1.82
N ASP A 177 17.06 -3.24 0.78
CA ASP A 177 15.86 -3.26 -0.05
C ASP A 177 14.59 -3.50 0.78
N VAL A 178 13.57 -2.68 0.54
CA VAL A 178 12.21 -2.87 1.08
C VAL A 178 11.29 -3.10 -0.10
N SER A 179 10.96 -4.35 -0.32
CA SER A 179 10.17 -4.81 -1.46
C SER A 179 9.09 -5.79 -1.02
N MET A 180 8.45 -6.46 -1.97
CA MET A 180 7.52 -7.54 -1.67
C MET A 180 8.25 -8.81 -1.19
N GLU A 181 9.56 -8.91 -1.41
CA GLU A 181 10.39 -10.09 -1.14
C GLU A 181 11.51 -9.81 -0.13
N SER A 182 11.79 -8.54 0.17
CA SER A 182 12.80 -8.12 1.16
C SER A 182 12.19 -7.14 2.15
N ASP A 183 12.43 -7.35 3.45
CA ASP A 183 11.79 -6.63 4.54
C ASP A 183 12.65 -5.49 5.12
N GLY A 184 13.61 -4.96 4.37
CA GLY A 184 14.49 -3.89 4.84
C GLY A 184 15.59 -4.37 5.79
N PRO A 185 16.07 -3.51 6.70
CA PRO A 185 15.25 -2.57 7.47
C PRO A 185 15.12 -1.13 6.93
N ALA A 186 13.99 -0.50 7.27
CA ALA A 186 13.76 0.93 7.13
C ALA A 186 13.86 1.63 8.50
N GLU A 187 14.31 2.89 8.51
CA GLU A 187 14.49 3.68 9.74
C GLU A 187 13.88 5.08 9.59
N SER A 188 12.83 5.36 10.35
CA SER A 188 12.26 6.70 10.47
C SER A 188 13.14 7.56 11.38
N CYS A 189 13.44 8.78 10.95
CA CYS A 189 14.33 9.72 11.61
C CYS A 189 13.67 11.10 11.74
N VAL A 190 13.61 11.63 12.96
CA VAL A 190 13.15 13.00 13.22
C VAL A 190 14.28 13.82 13.86
N PRO A 191 14.75 14.88 13.19
CA PRO A 191 15.74 15.81 13.74
C PRO A 191 15.17 16.64 14.90
N VAL A 192 15.92 16.75 16.00
CA VAL A 192 15.50 17.45 17.23
C VAL A 192 16.57 18.41 17.76
N ALA A 193 16.16 19.41 18.55
CA ALA A 193 17.07 20.46 19.03
C ALA A 193 17.84 20.10 20.31
N ASP A 194 17.29 19.24 21.17
CA ASP A 194 17.86 18.93 22.49
C ASP A 194 18.22 17.44 22.61
N GLU A 195 19.51 17.13 22.52
CA GLU A 195 20.04 15.77 22.65
C GLU A 195 19.81 15.16 24.03
N ALA A 196 19.97 15.94 25.11
CA ALA A 196 19.83 15.44 26.46
C ALA A 196 18.37 15.04 26.72
N ALA A 197 17.42 15.89 26.29
CA ALA A 197 16.01 15.59 26.36
C ALA A 197 15.62 14.37 25.49
N ALA A 198 16.18 14.25 24.28
CA ALA A 198 15.97 13.10 23.41
C ALA A 198 16.43 11.79 24.07
N ARG A 199 17.63 11.78 24.65
CA ARG A 199 18.17 10.60 25.35
C ARG A 199 17.31 10.22 26.55
N ALA A 200 16.90 11.20 27.35
CA ALA A 200 16.01 10.99 28.49
C ALA A 200 14.60 10.53 28.09
N TRP A 201 14.11 10.93 26.92
CA TRP A 201 12.84 10.46 26.37
C TRP A 201 12.95 8.99 25.92
N VAL A 202 14.00 8.63 25.17
CA VAL A 202 14.24 7.24 24.72
C VAL A 202 14.43 6.28 25.90
N GLU A 203 15.13 6.69 26.97
CA GLU A 203 15.30 5.86 28.17
C GLU A 203 13.97 5.53 28.87
N ARG A 204 13.02 6.49 28.87
CA ARG A 204 11.71 6.33 29.53
C ARG A 204 10.69 5.60 28.66
N GLN A 205 10.65 5.91 27.36
CA GLN A 205 9.55 5.50 26.46
C GLN A 205 10.02 4.66 25.25
N GLY A 206 11.30 4.72 24.87
CA GLY A 206 11.85 4.10 23.66
C GLY A 206 12.09 2.59 23.73
N ARG A 207 12.00 1.97 24.92
CA ARG A 207 12.26 0.52 25.10
C ARG A 207 11.28 -0.41 24.38
N THR A 208 10.14 0.10 23.93
CA THR A 208 9.10 -0.73 23.31
C THR A 208 9.22 -0.88 21.79
N ARG A 209 10.05 -0.07 21.09
CA ARG A 209 10.01 0.04 19.62
C ARG A 209 11.38 0.27 18.94
N GLU A 210 12.45 -0.30 19.49
CA GLU A 210 13.82 -0.13 18.98
C GLU A 210 14.24 1.34 18.74
N THR A 211 13.69 2.26 19.54
CA THR A 211 13.91 3.69 19.37
C THR A 211 15.28 4.10 19.92
N LYS A 212 16.02 4.93 19.18
CA LYS A 212 17.39 5.36 19.53
C LYS A 212 17.58 6.85 19.34
N VAL A 213 18.64 7.39 19.95
CA VAL A 213 19.16 8.72 19.62
C VAL A 213 20.46 8.55 18.84
N ARG A 214 20.58 9.23 17.69
CA ARG A 214 21.77 9.24 16.86
C ARG A 214 22.19 10.67 16.56
N VAL A 215 23.45 10.99 16.75
CA VAL A 215 24.05 12.20 16.18
C VAL A 215 24.55 11.84 14.78
N GLU A 216 23.94 12.43 13.77
CA GLU A 216 24.35 12.26 12.38
C GLU A 216 25.31 13.39 12.01
N PRO A 217 26.56 13.10 11.62
CA PRO A 217 27.53 14.14 11.29
C PRO A 217 27.12 14.90 10.04
N ALA A 218 27.69 16.11 9.88
CA ALA A 218 27.51 16.90 8.67
C ALA A 218 27.93 16.09 7.43
N GLN A 219 27.11 16.15 6.39
CA GLN A 219 27.31 15.36 5.17
C GLN A 219 26.67 16.03 3.96
N ARG A 220 27.16 15.66 2.77
CA ARG A 220 26.56 16.08 1.50
C ARG A 220 25.58 15.04 1.00
N LEU A 221 24.46 15.51 0.45
CA LEU A 221 23.50 14.70 -0.26
C LEU A 221 23.43 15.08 -1.72
N ALA A 222 23.27 14.08 -2.58
CA ALA A 222 22.67 14.25 -3.91
C ALA A 222 21.19 13.92 -3.80
N TYR A 223 20.30 14.73 -4.37
CA TYR A 223 18.87 14.52 -4.26
C TYR A 223 18.11 14.95 -5.53
N THR A 224 16.94 14.38 -5.74
CA THR A 224 15.93 14.91 -6.66
C THR A 224 14.63 15.16 -5.91
N ARG A 225 13.96 16.26 -6.25
CA ARG A 225 12.65 16.61 -5.71
C ARG A 225 11.54 15.94 -6.50
N ILE A 226 10.57 15.37 -5.80
CA ILE A 226 9.43 14.68 -6.40
C ILE A 226 8.08 15.15 -5.84
N THR A 227 7.05 15.04 -6.68
CA THR A 227 5.67 15.38 -6.32
C THR A 227 5.00 14.26 -5.55
N LYS A 228 3.87 14.55 -4.89
CA LYS A 228 3.09 13.54 -4.16
C LYS A 228 2.67 12.36 -5.04
N ALA A 229 2.30 12.61 -6.30
CA ALA A 229 1.98 11.57 -7.26
C ALA A 229 3.17 10.64 -7.54
N GLN A 230 4.38 11.22 -7.62
CA GLN A 230 5.62 10.50 -7.92
C GLN A 230 6.15 9.66 -6.75
N VAL A 231 5.77 9.96 -5.50
CA VAL A 231 6.13 9.13 -4.33
C VAL A 231 5.48 7.73 -4.39
N ALA A 232 4.40 7.58 -5.14
CA ALA A 232 3.72 6.29 -5.27
C ALA A 232 4.59 5.25 -5.99
N HIS A 233 4.68 4.05 -5.44
CA HIS A 233 5.32 2.92 -6.12
C HIS A 233 4.53 2.52 -7.40
N PRO A 234 5.20 2.22 -8.53
CA PRO A 234 6.64 2.15 -8.74
C PRO A 234 7.28 3.47 -9.25
N GLN A 235 6.54 4.57 -9.32
CA GLN A 235 7.05 5.83 -9.90
C GLN A 235 8.26 6.35 -9.14
N ILE A 236 8.27 6.20 -7.82
CA ILE A 236 9.40 6.62 -6.97
C ILE A 236 10.72 5.91 -7.33
N LEU A 237 10.67 4.69 -7.88
CA LEU A 237 11.86 3.96 -8.30
C LEU A 237 12.66 4.72 -9.37
N ALA A 238 11.96 5.43 -10.27
CA ALA A 238 12.63 6.23 -11.29
C ALA A 238 13.42 7.40 -10.70
N ALA A 239 12.98 7.94 -9.55
CA ALA A 239 13.70 8.99 -8.83
C ALA A 239 14.96 8.46 -8.15
N PHE A 240 14.88 7.26 -7.53
CA PHE A 240 16.06 6.57 -7.00
C PHE A 240 17.07 6.27 -8.12
N GLU A 241 16.63 5.66 -9.22
CA GLU A 241 17.48 5.35 -10.39
C GLU A 241 18.15 6.62 -10.95
N ALA A 242 17.42 7.74 -11.02
CA ALA A 242 17.96 9.00 -11.54
C ALA A 242 19.10 9.56 -10.68
N VAL A 243 18.97 9.52 -9.36
CA VAL A 243 20.05 9.98 -8.46
C VAL A 243 21.24 9.02 -8.50
N GLU A 244 20.98 7.71 -8.47
CA GLU A 244 22.03 6.68 -8.58
C GLU A 244 22.84 6.77 -9.88
N GLU A 245 22.18 7.01 -11.01
CA GLU A 245 22.83 7.21 -12.31
C GLU A 245 23.62 8.52 -12.34
N TRP A 246 23.09 9.59 -11.75
CA TRP A 246 23.71 10.91 -11.74
C TRP A 246 25.00 10.98 -10.92
N ILE A 247 25.06 10.33 -9.76
CA ILE A 247 26.20 10.35 -8.81
C ILE A 247 27.55 10.06 -9.50
N PRO A 248 27.76 8.93 -10.19
CA PRO A 248 29.05 8.64 -10.83
C PRO A 248 29.38 9.59 -11.99
N HIS A 249 28.36 10.15 -12.67
CA HIS A 249 28.59 11.16 -13.72
C HIS A 249 29.15 12.48 -13.19
N GLN A 250 28.98 12.76 -11.89
CA GLN A 250 29.61 13.90 -11.22
C GLN A 250 30.96 13.57 -10.58
N GLY A 251 31.46 12.33 -10.75
CA GLY A 251 32.67 11.88 -10.07
C GLY A 251 32.51 11.71 -8.56
N LEU A 252 31.27 11.60 -8.08
CA LEU A 252 30.94 11.32 -6.68
C LEU A 252 30.71 9.81 -6.49
N TRP A 253 30.73 9.36 -5.24
CA TRP A 253 30.27 8.01 -4.88
C TRP A 253 29.31 8.03 -3.70
N GLN A 254 28.44 7.03 -3.62
CA GLN A 254 27.50 6.85 -2.52
C GLN A 254 28.26 6.52 -1.22
N ALA A 255 27.98 7.29 -0.17
CA ALA A 255 28.66 7.21 1.12
C ALA A 255 27.80 6.60 2.24
N GLY A 256 26.56 6.20 1.94
CA GLY A 256 25.62 5.65 2.91
C GLY A 256 24.28 5.24 2.28
N PRO A 257 23.33 4.73 3.08
CA PRO A 257 22.01 4.33 2.62
C PRO A 257 21.22 5.50 2.02
N CYS A 258 20.35 5.22 1.06
CA CYS A 258 19.44 6.20 0.49
C CYS A 258 18.34 6.57 1.49
N ARG A 259 17.69 7.72 1.26
CA ARG A 259 16.63 8.24 2.12
C ARG A 259 15.58 9.04 1.37
N GLU A 260 14.38 9.03 1.92
CA GLU A 260 13.26 9.90 1.54
C GLU A 260 13.11 11.00 2.59
N VAL A 261 13.20 12.26 2.17
CA VAL A 261 13.11 13.43 3.06
C VAL A 261 11.77 14.14 2.83
N TYR A 262 10.92 14.23 3.85
CA TYR A 262 9.57 14.76 3.75
C TYR A 262 9.50 16.19 4.32
N PHE A 263 9.38 17.18 3.43
CA PHE A 263 9.44 18.60 3.80
C PHE A 263 8.09 19.32 3.74
N ALA A 264 7.03 18.65 3.27
CA ALA A 264 5.69 19.22 3.13
C ALA A 264 4.68 18.53 4.05
N ASP A 265 3.57 19.22 4.31
CA ASP A 265 2.39 18.62 4.92
C ASP A 265 1.74 17.65 3.93
N TRP A 266 1.88 16.35 4.21
CA TRP A 266 1.41 15.29 3.33
C TRP A 266 -0.10 15.34 3.13
N ASP A 267 -0.88 15.66 4.17
CA ASP A 267 -2.34 15.62 4.10
C ASP A 267 -2.90 16.83 3.34
N ALA A 268 -2.22 17.98 3.42
CA ALA A 268 -2.59 19.19 2.70
C ALA A 268 -2.15 19.21 1.23
N ALA A 269 -1.08 18.48 0.86
CA ALA A 269 -0.51 18.51 -0.47
C ALA A 269 -1.40 17.84 -1.54
N GLY A 270 -1.53 18.52 -2.68
CA GLY A 270 -2.11 17.99 -3.91
C GLY A 270 -1.16 17.04 -4.65
N ALA A 271 -1.65 16.39 -5.70
CA ALA A 271 -0.90 15.37 -6.45
C ALA A 271 0.38 15.90 -7.11
N GLU A 272 0.34 17.13 -7.62
CA GLU A 272 1.46 17.76 -8.33
C GLU A 272 2.37 18.61 -7.41
N ASP A 273 2.03 18.71 -6.12
CA ASP A 273 2.82 19.50 -5.19
C ASP A 273 4.11 18.73 -4.82
N PRO A 274 5.25 19.42 -4.74
CA PRO A 274 6.49 18.82 -4.25
C PRO A 274 6.38 18.49 -2.77
N VAL A 275 6.69 17.25 -2.39
CA VAL A 275 6.52 16.80 -1.00
C VAL A 275 7.71 16.03 -0.43
N CYS A 276 8.54 15.45 -1.31
CA CYS A 276 9.60 14.54 -0.91
C CYS A 276 10.84 14.77 -1.76
N ASP A 277 12.01 14.68 -1.14
CA ASP A 277 13.29 14.57 -1.83
C ASP A 277 13.80 13.13 -1.69
N VAL A 278 14.11 12.47 -2.81
CA VAL A 278 14.83 11.19 -2.82
C VAL A 278 16.32 11.52 -2.83
N ALA A 279 17.05 11.09 -1.79
CA ALA A 279 18.40 11.56 -1.52
C ALA A 279 19.37 10.44 -1.14
N PHE A 280 20.64 10.65 -1.49
CA PHE A 280 21.75 9.73 -1.26
C PHE A 280 22.93 10.49 -0.63
N PRO A 281 23.49 10.01 0.49
CA PRO A 281 24.77 10.50 1.00
C PRO A 281 25.87 10.31 -0.04
N VAL A 282 26.68 11.36 -0.29
CA VAL A 282 27.74 11.33 -1.31
C VAL A 282 29.07 11.89 -0.80
N ARG A 283 30.16 11.47 -1.42
CA ARG A 283 31.53 11.97 -1.21
C ARG A 283 32.28 12.12 -2.54
#